data_AF-A0A3Q9KRN9-F1
#
_entry.id   AF-A0A3Q9KRN9-F1
#
_cell.length_a   1.000
_cell.length_b   1.000
_cell.length_c   1.000
_cell.angle_alpha   90.00
_cell.angle_beta   90.00
_cell.angle_gamma   90.00
#
_symmetry.space_group_name_H-M   'P 1'
#
loop_
_entity.id
_entity.type
_entity.pdbx_description
1 polymer ?
#
loop_
_entity_poly.entity_id
_entity_poly.type
_entity_poly.pdbx_seq_one_letter_code
_entity_poly.pdbx_strand_id
1 'polypeptide(L)'
;MLKAQNLTATALLRLTALDNSMYTNIAGSRAGLELLASVVSASSLAGNDIANALFANPYEGAQFSGYVADDDAVRTARHAEAIPRMTRHLDDAAHQLDRSATGCHYLAHGITEDLASRQDHTAASAQQTTGLALTAAQYDALKSLLEGGRLHESSQRGLGVTRVATDDGTRVSIATYRALAKRGLVTADTSTSLYHGQKITVTEDGHRALTQPRHRAALTTAAATAPKAAVAQGARR
;
A
#
# COMPACT_ATOMS: atom_id res chain seq x y z
N MET A 1 -34.62 -0.78 -11.69
CA MET A 1 -34.04 0.16 -10.69
C MET A 1 -33.38 -0.53 -9.50
N LEU A 2 -34.05 -1.43 -8.76
CA LEU A 2 -33.52 -2.03 -7.53
C LEU A 2 -32.13 -2.69 -7.68
N LYS A 3 -31.92 -3.42 -8.78
CA LYS A 3 -30.62 -4.06 -9.09
C LYS A 3 -29.50 -3.04 -9.28
N ALA A 4 -29.76 -1.92 -9.95
CA ALA A 4 -28.78 -0.86 -10.17
C ALA A 4 -28.41 -0.17 -8.85
N GLN A 5 -29.40 0.14 -8.01
CA GLN A 5 -29.17 0.71 -6.68
C GLN A 5 -28.35 -0.23 -5.77
N ASN A 6 -28.64 -1.53 -5.78
CA ASN A 6 -27.83 -2.52 -5.05
C ASN A 6 -26.39 -2.59 -5.58
N LEU A 7 -26.19 -2.46 -6.89
CA LEU A 7 -24.88 -2.44 -7.51
C LEU A 7 -24.09 -1.20 -7.09
N THR A 8 -24.72 -0.02 -7.11
CA THR A 8 -24.14 1.24 -6.63
C THR A 8 -23.77 1.14 -5.15
N ALA A 9 -24.66 0.63 -4.29
CA ALA A 9 -24.38 0.44 -2.87
C ALA A 9 -23.20 -0.51 -2.63
N THR A 10 -23.15 -1.62 -3.38
CA THR A 10 -22.04 -2.58 -3.30
C THR A 10 -20.73 -1.94 -3.78
N ALA A 11 -20.76 -1.17 -4.86
CA ALA A 11 -19.59 -0.47 -5.39
C ALA A 11 -19.06 0.57 -4.38
N LEU A 12 -19.95 1.35 -3.76
CA LEU A 12 -19.59 2.30 -2.71
C LEU A 12 -18.97 1.60 -1.50
N LEU A 13 -19.51 0.48 -1.05
CA LEU A 13 -18.91 -0.31 0.04
C LEU A 13 -17.50 -0.81 -0.30
N ARG A 14 -17.29 -1.28 -1.53
CA ARG A 14 -15.97 -1.74 -2.00
C ARG A 14 -14.98 -0.57 -2.13
N LEU A 15 -15.45 0.59 -2.58
CA LEU A 15 -14.71 1.85 -2.61
C LEU A 15 -14.25 2.26 -1.22
N THR A 16 -15.15 2.28 -0.24
CA THR A 16 -14.82 2.59 1.15
C THR A 16 -13.83 1.57 1.72
N ALA A 17 -13.98 0.28 1.40
CA ALA A 17 -13.02 -0.74 1.82
C ALA A 17 -11.63 -0.52 1.20
N LEU A 18 -11.56 -0.10 -0.06
CA LEU A 18 -10.30 0.20 -0.75
C LEU A 18 -9.62 1.45 -0.18
N ASP A 19 -10.39 2.51 0.08
CA ASP A 19 -9.90 3.77 0.68
C ASP A 19 -9.30 3.56 2.09
N ASN A 20 -9.93 2.69 2.88
CA ASN A 20 -9.42 2.31 4.21
C ASN A 20 -8.33 1.23 4.17
N SER A 21 -7.95 0.74 2.99
CA SER A 21 -6.95 -0.32 2.86
C SER A 21 -5.53 0.23 2.78
N MET A 22 -4.54 -0.65 2.98
CA MET A 22 -3.13 -0.33 2.79
C MET A 22 -2.79 0.04 1.32
N TYR A 23 -3.70 -0.19 0.37
CA TYR A 23 -3.51 0.15 -1.05
C TYR A 23 -3.28 1.64 -1.24
N THR A 24 -3.93 2.50 -0.45
CA THR A 24 -3.76 3.97 -0.53
C THR A 24 -2.34 4.44 -0.21
N ASN A 25 -1.54 3.60 0.43
CA ASN A 25 -0.13 3.88 0.73
C ASN A 25 0.83 3.40 -0.38
N ILE A 26 0.32 2.72 -1.41
CA ILE A 26 1.14 2.24 -2.53
C ILE A 26 1.30 3.37 -3.55
N ALA A 27 2.53 3.60 -4.00
CA ALA A 27 2.82 4.54 -5.08
C ALA A 27 2.10 4.07 -6.36
N GLY A 28 1.30 4.94 -6.98
CA GLY A 28 0.46 4.60 -8.14
C GLY A 28 -1.04 4.48 -7.83
N SER A 29 -1.39 4.21 -6.56
CA SER A 29 -2.78 3.99 -6.12
C SER A 29 -3.74 5.15 -6.43
N ARG A 30 -3.25 6.39 -6.43
CA ARG A 30 -4.05 7.58 -6.74
C ARG A 30 -4.70 7.51 -8.13
N ALA A 31 -3.95 7.08 -9.15
CA ALA A 31 -4.49 6.95 -10.50
C ALA A 31 -5.59 5.89 -10.57
N GLY A 32 -5.43 4.79 -9.82
CA GLY A 32 -6.47 3.77 -9.64
C GLY A 32 -7.74 4.32 -8.96
N LEU A 33 -7.59 5.13 -7.90
CA LEU A 33 -8.72 5.76 -7.21
C LEU A 33 -9.47 6.77 -8.11
N GLU A 34 -8.74 7.57 -8.89
CA GLU A 34 -9.33 8.51 -9.86
C GLU A 34 -10.09 7.77 -10.97
N LEU A 35 -9.53 6.66 -11.47
CA LEU A 35 -10.22 5.80 -12.43
C LEU A 35 -11.50 5.18 -11.85
N LEU A 36 -11.45 4.74 -10.60
CA LEU A 36 -12.62 4.18 -9.90
C LEU A 36 -13.73 5.23 -9.71
N ALA A 37 -13.39 6.48 -9.39
CA ALA A 37 -14.35 7.58 -9.34
C ALA A 37 -15.00 7.83 -10.72
N SER A 38 -14.21 7.77 -11.79
CA SER A 38 -14.70 7.88 -13.17
C SER A 38 -15.69 6.76 -13.52
N VAL A 39 -15.40 5.51 -13.13
CA VAL A 39 -16.29 4.36 -13.32
C VAL A 39 -17.63 4.55 -12.61
N VAL A 40 -17.64 5.04 -11.36
CA VAL A 40 -18.89 5.31 -10.62
C VAL A 40 -19.71 6.40 -11.29
N SER A 41 -19.05 7.46 -11.77
CA SER A 41 -19.71 8.54 -12.50
C SER A 41 -20.38 8.02 -13.78
N ALA A 42 -19.63 7.27 -14.61
CA ALA A 42 -20.15 6.66 -15.84
C ALA A 42 -21.33 5.70 -15.56
N SER A 43 -21.21 4.85 -14.55
CA SER A 43 -22.30 3.95 -14.14
C SER A 43 -23.57 4.69 -13.70
N SER A 44 -23.41 5.84 -13.04
CA SER A 44 -24.53 6.69 -12.60
C SER A 44 -25.23 7.34 -13.79
N LEU A 45 -24.45 7.82 -14.77
CA LEU A 45 -24.98 8.36 -16.03
C LEU A 45 -25.75 7.29 -16.81
N ALA A 46 -25.21 6.07 -16.92
CA ALA A 46 -25.92 4.95 -17.54
C ALA A 46 -27.28 4.68 -16.90
N GLY A 47 -27.35 4.72 -15.56
CA GLY A 47 -28.61 4.58 -14.83
C GLY A 47 -29.62 5.69 -15.15
N ASN A 48 -29.15 6.93 -15.29
CA ASN A 48 -29.98 8.06 -15.68
C ASN A 48 -30.49 7.93 -17.12
N ASP A 49 -29.63 7.52 -18.04
CA ASP A 49 -29.99 7.30 -19.45
C ASP A 49 -31.03 6.17 -19.59
N ILE A 50 -30.87 5.07 -18.85
CA ILE A 50 -31.90 4.02 -18.79
C ILE A 50 -33.23 4.57 -18.25
N ALA A 51 -33.20 5.41 -17.22
CA ALA A 51 -34.41 6.03 -16.68
C ALA A 51 -35.08 6.96 -17.71
N ASN A 52 -34.29 7.75 -18.45
CA ASN A 52 -34.79 8.62 -19.53
C ASN A 52 -35.36 7.82 -20.70
N ALA A 53 -34.75 6.69 -21.07
CA ALA A 53 -35.30 5.78 -22.07
C ALA A 53 -36.66 5.21 -21.63
N LEU A 54 -36.81 4.86 -20.34
CA LEU A 54 -38.09 4.41 -19.79
C LEU A 54 -39.13 5.54 -19.74
N PHE A 55 -38.71 6.77 -19.44
CA PHE A 55 -39.60 7.93 -19.43
C PHE A 55 -40.09 8.33 -20.84
N ALA A 56 -39.24 8.13 -21.85
CA ALA A 56 -39.59 8.36 -23.26
C ALA A 56 -40.51 7.27 -23.84
N ASN A 57 -40.74 6.17 -23.13
CA ASN A 57 -41.64 5.10 -23.57
C ASN A 57 -43.08 5.64 -23.64
N PRO A 58 -43.83 5.44 -24.74
CA PRO A 58 -45.19 5.96 -24.90
C PRO A 58 -46.24 5.30 -23.99
N TYR A 59 -45.84 4.31 -23.16
CA TYR A 59 -46.68 3.61 -22.18
C TYR A 59 -47.96 3.02 -22.78
N GLU A 60 -47.83 2.30 -23.89
CA GLU A 60 -48.95 1.52 -24.41
C GLU A 60 -49.20 0.30 -23.54
N GLY A 61 -50.20 0.45 -22.66
CA GLY A 61 -50.73 -0.64 -21.85
C GLY A 61 -51.67 -1.54 -22.66
N ALA A 62 -51.97 -2.70 -22.10
CA ALA A 62 -53.02 -3.57 -22.62
C ALA A 62 -54.38 -2.83 -22.64
N GLN A 63 -55.17 -3.08 -23.67
CA GLN A 63 -56.53 -2.55 -23.80
C GLN A 63 -57.35 -2.91 -22.55
N PHE A 64 -57.93 -1.91 -21.89
CA PHE A 64 -58.88 -2.11 -20.79
C PHE A 64 -60.31 -2.17 -21.32
N SER A 65 -61.09 -3.14 -20.84
CA SER A 65 -62.50 -3.28 -21.23
C SER A 65 -63.29 -2.01 -20.86
N GLY A 66 -64.05 -1.46 -21.80
CA GLY A 66 -64.90 -0.29 -21.58
C GLY A 66 -64.26 1.06 -21.90
N TYR A 67 -62.99 1.09 -22.32
CA TYR A 67 -62.34 2.28 -22.85
C TYR A 67 -62.05 2.13 -24.34
N VAL A 68 -62.29 3.20 -25.11
CA VAL A 68 -61.95 3.25 -26.54
C VAL A 68 -60.43 3.30 -26.66
N ALA A 69 -59.85 2.42 -27.48
CA ALA A 69 -58.43 2.47 -27.75
C ALA A 69 -58.07 3.73 -28.54
N ASP A 70 -56.84 4.20 -28.32
CA ASP A 70 -56.27 5.28 -29.13
C ASP A 70 -56.28 4.91 -30.62
N ASP A 71 -56.56 5.93 -31.43
CA ASP A 71 -56.49 5.85 -32.89
C ASP A 71 -55.09 5.38 -33.33
N ASP A 72 -55.05 4.51 -34.33
CA ASP A 72 -53.83 3.91 -34.86
C ASP A 72 -52.82 4.95 -35.38
N ALA A 73 -53.32 6.05 -35.95
CA ALA A 73 -52.49 7.16 -36.43
C ALA A 73 -51.83 7.92 -35.28
N VAL A 74 -52.57 8.14 -34.18
CA VAL A 74 -52.04 8.81 -32.97
C VAL A 74 -50.99 7.93 -32.30
N ARG A 75 -51.24 6.62 -32.26
CA ARG A 75 -50.31 5.63 -31.74
C ARG A 75 -49.01 5.62 -32.54
N THR A 76 -49.12 5.55 -33.86
CA THR A 76 -47.98 5.58 -34.78
C THR A 76 -47.16 6.86 -34.64
N ALA A 77 -47.81 8.03 -34.53
CA ALA A 77 -47.13 9.31 -34.34
C ALA A 77 -46.34 9.37 -33.02
N ARG A 78 -46.92 8.86 -31.92
CA ARG A 78 -46.23 8.75 -30.62
C ARG A 78 -45.00 7.84 -30.69
N HIS A 79 -45.11 6.68 -31.33
CA HIS A 79 -43.96 5.78 -31.53
C HIS A 79 -42.87 6.42 -32.38
N ALA A 80 -43.25 7.14 -33.45
CA ALA A 80 -42.28 7.81 -34.32
C ALA A 80 -41.45 8.88 -33.58
N GLU A 81 -42.03 9.53 -32.56
CA GLU A 81 -41.31 10.46 -31.69
C GLU A 81 -40.51 9.75 -30.58
N ALA A 82 -41.08 8.71 -29.98
CA ALA A 82 -40.49 8.01 -28.83
C ALA A 82 -39.27 7.17 -29.22
N ILE A 83 -39.35 6.41 -30.32
CA ILE A 83 -38.31 5.46 -30.72
C ILE A 83 -36.93 6.14 -30.82
N PRO A 84 -36.74 7.25 -31.56
CA PRO A 84 -35.44 7.89 -31.67
C PRO A 84 -34.88 8.39 -30.32
N ARG A 85 -35.75 8.87 -29.43
CA ARG A 85 -35.36 9.33 -28.09
C ARG A 85 -34.92 8.16 -27.21
N MET A 86 -35.69 7.09 -27.21
CA MET A 86 -35.37 5.86 -26.49
C MET A 86 -34.05 5.26 -26.98
N THR A 87 -33.88 5.13 -28.31
CA THR A 87 -32.66 4.60 -28.92
C THR A 87 -31.44 5.41 -28.49
N ARG A 88 -31.50 6.74 -28.59
CA ARG A 88 -30.40 7.61 -28.17
C ARG A 88 -30.00 7.36 -26.71
N HIS A 89 -30.95 7.35 -25.79
CA HIS A 89 -30.67 7.12 -24.38
C HIS A 89 -30.12 5.71 -24.12
N LEU A 90 -30.60 4.69 -24.84
CA LEU A 90 -30.05 3.34 -24.72
C LEU A 90 -28.62 3.23 -25.26
N ASP A 91 -28.31 3.92 -26.35
CA ASP A 91 -26.94 3.98 -26.91
C ASP A 91 -25.99 4.71 -25.95
N ASP A 92 -26.41 5.84 -25.40
CA ASP A 92 -25.65 6.59 -24.39
C ASP A 92 -25.39 5.70 -23.15
N ALA A 93 -26.42 5.00 -22.66
CA ALA A 93 -26.29 4.07 -21.54
C ALA A 93 -25.31 2.92 -21.84
N ALA A 94 -25.41 2.30 -23.02
CA ALA A 94 -24.53 1.22 -23.43
C ALA A 94 -23.07 1.70 -23.49
N HIS A 95 -22.82 2.89 -24.04
CA HIS A 95 -21.49 3.49 -24.08
C HIS A 95 -20.91 3.72 -22.67
N GLN A 96 -21.70 4.24 -21.73
CA GLN A 96 -21.24 4.45 -20.36
C GLN A 96 -20.95 3.14 -19.61
N LEU A 97 -21.73 2.08 -19.88
CA LEU A 97 -21.50 0.75 -19.33
C LEU A 97 -20.21 0.12 -19.87
N ASP A 98 -19.94 0.27 -21.17
CA ASP A 98 -18.71 -0.20 -21.80
C ASP A 98 -17.48 0.49 -21.19
N ARG A 99 -17.51 1.83 -21.08
CA ARG A 99 -16.45 2.60 -20.39
C ARG A 99 -16.24 2.14 -18.95
N SER A 100 -17.32 1.84 -18.23
CA SER A 100 -17.25 1.34 -16.86
C SER A 100 -16.57 -0.02 -16.81
N ALA A 101 -16.91 -0.93 -17.73
CA ALA A 101 -16.28 -2.26 -17.83
C ALA A 101 -14.78 -2.16 -18.15
N THR A 102 -14.41 -1.31 -19.12
CA THR A 102 -13.00 -1.03 -19.45
C THR A 102 -12.25 -0.43 -18.25
N GLY A 103 -12.84 0.55 -17.57
CA GLY A 103 -12.24 1.14 -16.38
C GLY A 103 -12.04 0.14 -15.24
N CYS A 104 -13.01 -0.73 -14.98
CA CYS A 104 -12.88 -1.83 -14.03
C CYS A 104 -11.73 -2.78 -14.39
N HIS A 105 -11.57 -3.12 -15.67
CA HIS A 105 -10.49 -3.98 -16.13
C HIS A 105 -9.12 -3.35 -15.89
N TYR A 106 -8.93 -2.09 -16.29
CA TYR A 106 -7.68 -1.37 -16.07
C TYR A 106 -7.37 -1.20 -14.58
N LEU A 107 -8.38 -0.91 -13.76
CA LEU A 107 -8.20 -0.81 -12.31
C LEU A 107 -7.74 -2.13 -11.70
N ALA A 108 -8.39 -3.25 -12.04
CA ALA A 108 -8.00 -4.56 -11.53
C ALA A 108 -6.58 -4.94 -11.95
N HIS A 109 -6.21 -4.61 -13.18
CA HIS A 109 -4.86 -4.80 -13.69
C HIS A 109 -3.83 -3.96 -12.92
N GLY A 110 -4.08 -2.65 -12.78
CA GLY A 110 -3.19 -1.72 -12.06
C GLY A 110 -3.00 -2.11 -10.59
N ILE A 111 -4.07 -2.50 -9.88
CA ILE A 111 -3.96 -3.00 -8.51
C ILE A 111 -3.05 -4.24 -8.45
N THR A 112 -3.15 -5.14 -9.43
CA THR A 112 -2.33 -6.36 -9.48
C THR A 112 -0.85 -6.02 -9.72
N GLU A 113 -0.56 -5.11 -10.65
CA GLU A 113 0.80 -4.65 -10.95
C GLU A 113 1.44 -3.89 -9.77
N ASP A 114 0.68 -3.01 -9.13
CA ASP A 114 1.12 -2.26 -7.95
C ASP A 114 1.48 -3.20 -6.78
N LEU A 115 0.66 -4.23 -6.57
CA LEU A 115 0.91 -5.24 -5.53
C LEU A 115 2.13 -6.12 -5.85
N ALA A 116 2.29 -6.54 -7.12
CA ALA A 116 3.44 -7.31 -7.57
C ALA A 116 4.74 -6.50 -7.42
N SER A 117 4.73 -5.24 -7.87
CA SER A 117 5.88 -4.32 -7.76
C SER A 117 6.29 -4.10 -6.30
N ARG A 118 5.32 -3.99 -5.37
CA ARG A 118 5.59 -3.89 -3.93
C ARG A 118 6.24 -5.18 -3.39
N GLN A 119 5.78 -6.34 -3.83
CA GLN A 119 6.34 -7.63 -3.43
C GLN A 119 7.78 -7.79 -3.94
N ASP A 120 8.05 -7.39 -5.19
CA ASP A 120 9.39 -7.42 -5.78
C ASP A 120 10.34 -6.43 -5.08
N HIS A 121 9.89 -5.22 -4.75
CA HIS A 121 10.69 -4.29 -3.95
C HIS A 121 10.96 -4.81 -2.53
N THR A 122 10.00 -5.49 -1.92
CA THR A 122 10.18 -6.11 -0.60
C THR A 122 11.16 -7.28 -0.69
N ALA A 123 11.07 -8.11 -1.72
CA ALA A 123 11.97 -9.24 -1.96
C ALA A 123 13.38 -8.78 -2.32
N ALA A 124 13.54 -7.78 -3.18
CA ALA A 124 14.82 -7.18 -3.53
C ALA A 124 15.47 -6.47 -2.33
N SER A 125 14.66 -5.77 -1.51
CA SER A 125 15.14 -5.21 -0.24
C SER A 125 15.55 -6.32 0.73
N ALA A 126 14.77 -7.39 0.86
CA ALA A 126 15.11 -8.54 1.69
C ALA A 126 16.37 -9.26 1.21
N GLN A 127 16.60 -9.37 -0.11
CA GLN A 127 17.81 -9.94 -0.72
C GLN A 127 19.04 -9.04 -0.52
N GLN A 128 18.90 -7.72 -0.66
CA GLN A 128 19.96 -6.77 -0.27
C GLN A 128 20.27 -6.83 1.23
N THR A 129 19.31 -7.25 2.05
CA THR A 129 19.48 -7.35 3.51
C THR A 129 20.05 -8.71 3.94
N THR A 130 19.77 -9.80 3.20
CA THR A 130 20.35 -11.13 3.43
C THR A 130 21.75 -11.28 2.83
N GLY A 131 22.13 -10.47 1.84
CA GLY A 131 23.48 -10.47 1.25
C GLY A 131 24.59 -9.89 2.14
N LEU A 132 24.25 -9.18 3.22
CA LEU A 132 25.21 -8.66 4.20
C LEU A 132 25.03 -9.41 5.52
N ALA A 133 25.74 -10.54 5.63
CA ALA A 133 25.94 -11.28 6.87
C ALA A 133 26.12 -10.31 8.05
N LEU A 134 25.47 -10.60 9.18
CA LEU A 134 25.56 -9.78 10.39
C LEU A 134 27.03 -9.46 10.69
N THR A 135 27.36 -8.18 10.80
CA THR A 135 28.70 -7.79 11.23
C THR A 135 28.92 -8.25 12.67
N ALA A 136 30.17 -8.46 13.09
CA ALA A 136 30.47 -8.93 14.45
C ALA A 136 29.79 -8.06 15.52
N ALA A 137 29.82 -6.74 15.35
CA ALA A 137 29.16 -5.79 16.25
C ALA A 137 27.62 -5.91 16.28
N GLN A 138 26.98 -6.29 15.16
CA GLN A 138 25.54 -6.52 15.12
C GLN A 138 25.17 -7.86 15.77
N TYR A 139 25.98 -8.89 15.59
CA TYR A 139 25.79 -10.19 16.24
C TYR A 139 25.97 -10.09 17.76
N ASP A 140 27.03 -9.43 18.23
CA ASP A 140 27.28 -9.23 19.67
C ASP A 140 26.17 -8.38 20.30
N ALA A 141 25.71 -7.33 19.62
CA ALA A 141 24.58 -6.52 20.08
C ALA A 141 23.27 -7.33 20.13
N LEU A 142 23.00 -8.17 19.13
CA LEU A 142 21.82 -9.04 19.11
C LEU A 142 21.87 -10.07 20.23
N LYS A 143 23.06 -10.64 20.49
CA LYS A 143 23.30 -11.57 21.59
C LYS A 143 23.07 -10.90 22.95
N SER A 144 23.58 -9.68 23.18
CA SER A 144 23.34 -8.97 24.44
C SER A 144 21.89 -8.51 24.61
N LEU A 145 21.13 -8.32 23.51
CA LEU A 145 19.71 -7.98 23.57
C LEU A 145 18.81 -9.19 23.85
N LEU A 146 19.31 -10.43 23.73
CA LEU A 146 18.56 -11.64 24.14
C LEU A 146 18.20 -11.64 25.62
N GLU A 147 19.10 -11.13 26.44
CA GLU A 147 18.93 -11.07 27.91
C GLU A 147 17.94 -9.96 28.32
N GLY A 148 17.56 -9.11 27.36
CA GLY A 148 16.65 -7.99 27.55
C GLY A 148 17.34 -6.65 27.33
N GLY A 149 16.56 -5.63 26.98
CA GLY A 149 17.07 -4.27 26.81
C GLY A 149 15.97 -3.23 26.77
N ARG A 150 16.37 -1.97 26.90
CA ARG A 150 15.49 -0.81 26.92
C ARG A 150 15.99 0.29 26.01
N LEU A 151 15.09 0.75 25.16
CA LEU A 151 15.24 1.95 24.34
C LEU A 151 14.68 3.13 25.13
N HIS A 152 15.52 4.05 25.55
CA HIS A 152 15.11 5.20 26.34
C HIS A 152 15.71 6.49 25.81
N GLU A 153 15.05 7.60 26.06
CA GLU A 153 15.56 8.93 25.73
C GLU A 153 16.23 9.54 26.97
N SER A 154 17.47 10.00 26.82
CA SER A 154 18.18 10.70 27.89
C SER A 154 18.40 12.17 27.54
N SER A 155 18.05 13.08 28.45
CA SER A 155 18.23 14.53 28.30
C SER A 155 19.62 15.03 28.75
N GLN A 156 20.65 14.18 28.70
CA GLN A 156 22.00 14.58 29.09
C GLN A 156 22.55 15.59 28.07
N ARG A 157 22.62 16.87 28.46
CA ARG A 157 23.02 18.07 27.69
C ARG A 157 21.93 18.76 26.84
N GLY A 158 20.65 18.67 27.23
CA GLY A 158 19.58 19.46 26.60
C GLY A 158 19.21 19.06 25.18
N LEU A 159 19.84 18.01 24.65
CA LEU A 159 19.50 17.34 23.40
C LEU A 159 18.96 15.96 23.78
N GLY A 160 17.69 15.69 23.48
CA GLY A 160 17.06 14.39 23.68
C GLY A 160 17.72 13.34 22.81
N VAL A 161 18.62 12.53 23.39
CA VAL A 161 19.32 11.47 22.64
C VAL A 161 18.70 10.13 22.99
N THR A 162 18.22 9.43 21.97
CA THR A 162 17.75 8.05 22.09
C THR A 162 18.93 7.11 22.32
N ARG A 163 18.88 6.31 23.39
CA ARG A 163 19.90 5.36 23.80
C ARG A 163 19.31 3.97 23.95
N VAL A 164 20.16 2.97 23.73
CA VAL A 164 19.82 1.56 23.93
C VAL A 164 20.75 1.01 24.99
N ALA A 165 20.16 0.51 26.07
CA ALA A 165 20.86 -0.22 27.10
C ALA A 165 20.31 -1.64 27.14
N THR A 166 21.20 -2.62 27.24
CA THR A 166 20.84 -3.97 27.64
C THR A 166 20.53 -3.99 29.14
N ASP A 167 19.83 -5.01 29.62
CA ASP A 167 19.53 -5.12 31.06
C ASP A 167 20.83 -5.27 31.90
N ASP A 168 21.90 -5.77 31.29
CA ASP A 168 23.27 -5.80 31.85
C ASP A 168 24.00 -4.44 31.84
N GLY A 169 23.35 -3.38 31.38
CA GLY A 169 23.92 -2.02 31.32
C GLY A 169 24.90 -1.80 30.17
N THR A 170 25.16 -2.81 29.33
CA THR A 170 25.97 -2.65 28.12
C THR A 170 25.24 -1.74 27.14
N ARG A 171 25.94 -0.70 26.65
CA ARG A 171 25.39 0.26 25.69
C ARG A 171 25.48 -0.30 24.28
N VAL A 172 24.34 -0.37 23.61
CA VAL A 172 24.27 -0.67 22.17
C VAL A 172 24.12 0.66 21.43
N SER A 173 24.89 0.84 20.35
CA SER A 173 24.77 2.05 19.55
C SER A 173 23.37 2.14 18.93
N ILE A 174 22.78 3.33 18.91
CA ILE A 174 21.45 3.54 18.31
C ILE A 174 21.44 3.17 16.82
N ALA A 175 22.56 3.35 16.12
CA ALA A 175 22.72 2.96 14.72
C ALA A 175 22.67 1.42 14.57
N THR A 176 23.35 0.69 15.46
CA THR A 176 23.32 -0.78 15.50
C THR A 176 21.91 -1.29 15.79
N TYR A 177 21.23 -0.73 16.79
CA TYR A 177 19.83 -1.06 17.08
C TYR A 177 18.91 -0.80 15.90
N ARG A 178 19.00 0.38 15.26
CA ARG A 178 18.20 0.70 14.06
C ARG A 178 18.48 -0.27 12.92
N ALA A 179 19.73 -0.72 12.75
CA ALA A 179 20.08 -1.72 11.75
C ALA A 179 19.44 -3.09 12.06
N LEU A 180 19.44 -3.51 13.33
CA LEU A 180 18.80 -4.76 13.77
C LEU A 180 17.26 -4.69 13.66
N ALA A 181 16.66 -3.56 14.05
CA ALA A 181 15.22 -3.32 13.94
C ALA A 181 14.76 -3.27 12.48
N LYS A 182 15.53 -2.61 11.59
CA LYS A 182 15.29 -2.60 10.14
C LYS A 182 15.38 -4.01 9.54
N ARG A 183 16.19 -4.89 10.12
CA ARG A 183 16.31 -6.31 9.75
C ARG A 183 15.21 -7.18 10.36
N GLY A 184 14.29 -6.62 11.15
CA GLY A 184 13.24 -7.37 11.82
C GLY A 184 13.73 -8.31 12.92
N LEU A 185 14.99 -8.17 13.38
CA LEU A 185 15.61 -9.08 14.36
C LEU A 185 15.29 -8.68 15.81
N VAL A 186 14.89 -7.42 16.02
CA VAL A 186 14.48 -6.88 17.31
C VAL A 186 13.28 -5.95 17.12
N THR A 187 12.42 -5.87 18.12
CA THR A 187 11.27 -4.96 18.16
C THR A 187 11.22 -4.25 19.51
N ALA A 188 10.75 -2.99 19.53
CA ALA A 188 10.50 -2.26 20.76
C ALA A 188 8.99 -2.17 21.01
N ASP A 189 8.61 -2.35 22.27
CA ASP A 189 7.24 -2.12 22.72
C ASP A 189 6.93 -0.61 22.74
N THR A 190 6.19 -0.15 21.75
CA THR A 190 5.81 1.25 21.59
C THR A 190 4.65 1.67 22.50
N SER A 191 4.07 0.76 23.27
CA SER A 191 3.02 1.08 24.26
C SER A 191 3.55 1.90 25.44
N THR A 192 4.88 1.90 25.64
CA THR A 192 5.56 2.66 26.68
C THR A 192 6.26 3.89 26.10
N SER A 193 6.25 5.01 26.82
CA SER A 193 6.99 6.21 26.39
C SER A 193 8.51 5.98 26.41
N LEU A 194 9.24 6.58 25.47
CA LEU A 194 10.71 6.55 25.45
C LEU A 194 11.33 7.13 26.73
N TYR A 195 10.62 8.04 27.42
CA TYR A 195 11.07 8.59 28.71
C TYR A 195 11.04 7.55 29.84
N HIS A 196 10.15 6.56 29.74
CA HIS A 196 10.00 5.47 30.71
C HIS A 196 10.77 4.21 30.29
N GLY A 197 11.34 4.22 29.08
CA GLY A 197 12.07 3.12 28.48
C GLY A 197 11.14 2.08 27.83
N GLN A 198 11.23 1.98 26.51
CA GLN A 198 10.56 0.94 25.74
C GLN A 198 11.33 -0.37 25.85
N LYS A 199 10.64 -1.46 26.20
CA LYS A 199 11.25 -2.79 26.27
C LYS A 199 11.58 -3.26 24.85
N ILE A 200 12.81 -3.73 24.65
CA ILE A 200 13.27 -4.34 23.41
C ILE A 200 13.17 -5.85 23.55
N THR A 201 12.60 -6.50 22.54
CA THR A 201 12.46 -7.95 22.47
C THR A 201 13.09 -8.45 21.18
N VAL A 202 13.87 -9.54 21.26
CA VAL A 202 14.41 -10.23 20.09
C VAL A 202 13.27 -11.02 19.43
N THR A 203 13.13 -10.90 18.11
CA THR A 203 12.09 -11.62 17.35
C THR A 203 12.53 -13.06 17.07
N GLU A 204 11.62 -13.91 16.59
CA GLU A 204 11.98 -15.27 16.17
C GLU A 204 13.08 -15.28 15.09
N ASP A 205 13.07 -14.31 14.18
CA ASP A 205 14.11 -14.17 13.17
C ASP A 205 15.46 -13.78 13.79
N GLY A 206 15.45 -12.96 14.85
CA GLY A 206 16.62 -12.69 15.69
C GLY A 206 17.20 -13.95 16.33
N HIS A 207 16.35 -14.80 16.89
CA HIS A 207 16.77 -16.10 17.43
C HIS A 207 17.36 -17.01 16.34
N ARG A 208 16.70 -17.08 15.18
CA ARG A 208 17.16 -17.87 14.03
C ARG A 208 18.51 -17.36 13.51
N ALA A 209 18.71 -16.06 13.46
CA ALA A 209 19.96 -15.44 13.03
C ALA A 209 21.14 -15.75 13.97
N LEU A 210 20.88 -15.98 15.26
CA LEU A 210 21.91 -16.39 16.23
C LEU A 210 22.26 -17.89 16.11
N THR A 211 21.32 -18.72 15.67
CA THR A 211 21.55 -20.16 15.43
C THR A 211 22.29 -20.48 14.13
N GLN A 212 22.37 -19.53 13.19
CA GLN A 212 23.11 -19.74 11.94
C GLN A 212 24.63 -19.71 12.19
N PRO A 213 25.41 -20.65 11.61
CA PRO A 213 26.85 -20.71 11.81
C PRO A 213 27.54 -19.41 11.41
N ARG A 214 28.34 -18.87 12.32
CA ARG A 214 29.22 -17.72 12.11
C ARG A 214 30.04 -17.94 10.84
N HIS A 215 29.86 -17.11 9.81
CA HIS A 215 30.89 -16.96 8.81
C HIS A 215 32.08 -16.25 9.46
N ARG A 216 33.08 -17.05 9.86
CA ARG A 216 34.34 -16.57 10.42
C ARG A 216 35.00 -15.71 9.37
N ALA A 217 35.00 -14.39 9.58
CA ALA A 217 35.91 -13.50 8.86
C ALA A 217 37.32 -14.08 9.01
N ALA A 218 37.97 -14.34 7.88
CA ALA A 218 39.36 -14.81 7.86
C ALA A 218 40.21 -13.81 8.67
N LEU A 219 40.91 -14.33 9.68
CA LEU A 219 41.96 -13.58 10.35
C LEU A 219 43.00 -13.23 9.29
N THR A 220 43.06 -11.97 8.88
CA THR A 220 44.22 -11.42 8.19
C THR A 220 45.35 -11.43 9.19
N THR A 221 46.20 -12.46 9.12
CA THR A 221 47.51 -12.48 9.77
C THR A 221 48.30 -11.32 9.18
N ALA A 222 48.37 -10.22 9.91
CA ALA A 222 49.25 -9.10 9.59
C ALA A 222 50.69 -9.61 9.74
N ALA A 223 51.36 -9.85 8.61
CA ALA A 223 52.81 -9.94 8.59
C ALA A 223 53.35 -8.54 8.90
N ALA A 224 54.05 -8.42 10.02
CA ALA A 224 54.78 -7.22 10.39
C ALA A 224 55.93 -7.00 9.38
N THR A 225 55.95 -5.85 8.72
CA THR A 225 57.16 -5.32 8.08
C THR A 225 57.41 -3.90 8.58
N ALA A 226 58.67 -3.69 8.97
CA ALA A 226 59.22 -2.66 9.83
C ALA A 226 59.09 -1.20 9.33
N PRO A 227 59.21 -0.19 10.22
CA PRO A 227 59.10 1.22 9.87
C PRO A 227 60.35 1.72 9.13
N LYS A 228 60.16 2.44 8.01
CA LYS A 228 61.23 3.18 7.32
C LYS A 228 61.20 4.65 7.74
N ALA A 229 62.38 5.13 8.13
CA ALA A 229 62.65 6.41 8.78
C ALA A 229 62.25 7.65 7.98
N ALA A 230 61.93 8.71 8.74
CA ALA A 230 61.67 10.07 8.29
C ALA A 230 62.93 10.73 7.71
N VAL A 231 62.76 11.53 6.64
CA VAL A 231 63.71 12.58 6.25
C VAL A 231 62.94 13.90 6.19
N ALA A 232 63.53 14.89 6.87
CA ALA A 232 62.95 16.18 7.19
C ALA A 232 62.92 17.16 6.01
N GLN A 233 62.01 18.12 6.21
CA GLN A 233 61.71 19.38 5.51
C GLN A 233 62.87 20.13 4.84
N GLY A 234 62.50 20.87 3.79
CA GLY A 234 63.23 22.05 3.32
C GLY A 234 62.35 22.94 2.44
N ALA A 235 61.70 23.94 3.04
CA ALA A 235 60.91 24.97 2.36
C ALA A 235 61.81 26.03 1.70
N ARG A 236 61.39 26.51 0.53
CA ARG A 236 61.94 27.69 -0.15
C ARG A 236 61.54 28.97 0.59
N ARG A 237 62.47 29.91 0.69
CA ARG A 237 62.20 31.33 0.43
C ARG A 237 62.84 31.67 -0.90
#